data_AF-A0A1H9XSJ3-F1
#
_entry.id   AF-A0A1H9XSJ3-F1
#
_cell.length_a   1.000
_cell.length_b   1.000
_cell.length_c   1.000
_cell.angle_alpha   90.00
_cell.angle_beta   90.00
_cell.angle_gamma   90.00
#
_symmetry.space_group_name_H-M   'P 1'
#
loop_
_entity.id
_entity.type
_entity.pdbx_description
1 polymer ?
#
loop_
_entity_poly.entity_id
_entity_poly.type
_entity_poly.pdbx_seq_one_letter_code
_entity_poly.pdbx_strand_id
1 'polypeptide(L)'
;MHHRKLIAAAMCGLTALTVTTTSPASANDAMGDVYVSLSDGGKFVQDGWKWHEFFGVDNEIPLTGDFNGDGKDDVVTFTRGDRADVYVALSSGEGFSGTGVKWHNDFAFGTETPLVGDFNGDGKDDIATFTQGNTGDVFVALSTGSGFDGTSVKWHDWFAVGGEVPVAGDFNGDGKDDIATFTRGEAGDVFVALSTGSGFSGTTVKWHDRFGFQGEIVDAGDFNGDGKDDIVTFTRGDAGDVFVSFSDGTKFVQDGWKWHENFAFRAEIPEVGDFNGDGKADLATFTRGGASDVYVATSNGTAFVGDALKWHDRFALGTEMPRIGDFNGDKKADIATFVLGGAAGLRTTIVNIAKGEIGVAEPNCNKYGPCNGGGTPWCAMFATWVWERAGVKGVPRREYVATALGSWGQQQGTWKPRPAGQVGNPQVGDWVVYGAPGSGMGGHVAVVVAVNGNGTITTVDGNSGPGTRYVHQSTIDPRTAKANANRSVSGYVSPPGA
;
A
#
# COMPACT_ATOMS: atom_id res chain seq x y z
N MET A 1 -24.58 -18.62 16.28
CA MET A 1 -23.26 -18.86 15.66
C MET A 1 -22.82 -17.49 15.17
N HIS A 2 -22.01 -16.81 15.97
CA HIS A 2 -21.48 -15.49 15.60
C HIS A 2 -20.56 -15.65 14.39
N HIS A 3 -20.61 -14.68 13.48
CA HIS A 3 -19.65 -14.52 12.38
C HIS A 3 -18.29 -14.30 13.03
N ARG A 4 -17.34 -15.22 12.79
CA ARG A 4 -16.01 -15.17 13.39
C ARG A 4 -15.13 -14.44 12.40
N LYS A 5 -14.78 -13.20 12.72
CA LYS A 5 -14.17 -12.27 11.78
C LYS A 5 -12.66 -12.30 11.95
N LEU A 6 -11.97 -12.20 10.83
CA LEU A 6 -10.52 -12.28 10.73
C LEU A 6 -9.99 -10.86 10.71
N ILE A 7 -9.22 -10.52 11.75
CA ILE A 7 -8.75 -9.16 11.94
C ILE A 7 -7.48 -8.97 11.14
N ALA A 8 -7.55 -8.16 10.09
CA ALA A 8 -6.36 -7.74 9.36
C ALA A 8 -5.60 -6.68 10.18
N ALA A 9 -4.49 -7.07 10.80
CA ALA A 9 -3.59 -6.14 11.46
C ALA A 9 -2.86 -5.24 10.44
N ALA A 10 -2.72 -3.95 10.76
CA ALA A 10 -1.90 -3.03 9.97
C ALA A 10 -0.41 -3.41 10.08
N MET A 11 0.13 -4.16 9.11
CA MET A 11 1.56 -4.47 9.06
C MET A 11 2.41 -3.20 8.85
N CYS A 12 3.06 -2.74 9.90
CA CYS A 12 3.98 -1.62 9.84
C CYS A 12 5.41 -2.09 9.49
N GLY A 13 5.82 -1.83 8.24
CA GLY A 13 7.24 -1.79 7.86
C GLY A 13 7.62 -2.60 6.63
N LEU A 14 7.63 -1.96 5.46
CA LEU A 14 8.44 -2.44 4.32
C LEU A 14 8.89 -1.27 3.41
N THR A 15 10.20 -1.20 3.15
CA THR A 15 10.84 -0.28 2.20
C THR A 15 10.96 -0.93 0.81
N ALA A 16 10.72 -0.14 -0.25
CA ALA A 16 10.53 -0.59 -1.63
C ALA A 16 11.78 -1.17 -2.35
N LEU A 17 11.59 -2.20 -3.19
CA LEU A 17 12.57 -2.64 -4.21
C LEU A 17 11.89 -3.26 -5.45
N THR A 18 12.47 -3.01 -6.63
CA THR A 18 11.96 -3.28 -7.98
C THR A 18 12.44 -4.61 -8.59
N VAL A 19 11.61 -5.35 -9.36
CA VAL A 19 11.99 -6.22 -10.52
C VAL A 19 10.75 -6.56 -11.40
N THR A 20 11.02 -6.87 -12.68
CA THR A 20 10.15 -6.99 -13.87
C THR A 20 9.65 -8.40 -14.27
N THR A 21 8.48 -8.41 -14.94
CA THR A 21 7.93 -9.27 -16.05
C THR A 21 6.75 -10.26 -15.82
N THR A 22 5.62 -9.89 -16.47
CA THR A 22 4.50 -10.62 -17.13
C THR A 22 3.53 -11.57 -16.37
N SER A 23 2.37 -10.99 -15.97
CA SER A 23 0.95 -11.47 -15.94
C SER A 23 0.49 -12.62 -15.02
N PRO A 24 -0.78 -12.66 -14.52
CA PRO A 24 -1.83 -11.63 -14.37
C PRO A 24 -2.19 -11.38 -12.88
N ALA A 25 -1.47 -10.46 -12.24
CA ALA A 25 -2.00 -9.43 -11.36
C ALA A 25 -1.21 -8.20 -11.81
N SER A 26 -1.86 -7.11 -12.22
CA SER A 26 -1.29 -6.25 -13.24
C SER A 26 0.02 -5.56 -12.78
N ALA A 27 1.14 -5.97 -13.37
CA ALA A 27 2.46 -5.35 -13.17
C ALA A 27 2.59 -3.95 -13.80
N ASN A 28 1.51 -3.18 -13.83
CA ASN A 28 1.43 -1.80 -14.33
C ASN A 28 0.36 -0.98 -13.62
N ASP A 29 -0.06 -1.38 -12.42
CA ASP A 29 -1.09 -0.63 -11.72
C ASP A 29 -0.51 0.59 -10.99
N ALA A 30 -0.38 1.68 -11.73
CA ALA A 30 -0.19 3.03 -11.16
C ALA A 30 -1.52 3.68 -10.76
N MET A 31 -2.62 2.91 -10.72
CA MET A 31 -3.99 3.38 -10.55
C MET A 31 -4.65 2.90 -9.23
N GLY A 32 -4.04 1.97 -8.48
CA GLY A 32 -4.59 1.48 -7.21
C GLY A 32 -5.83 0.62 -7.41
N ASP A 33 -5.84 -0.22 -8.43
CA ASP A 33 -6.77 -1.33 -8.55
C ASP A 33 -6.62 -2.31 -7.38
N VAL A 34 -7.72 -2.94 -7.00
CA VAL A 34 -7.75 -4.00 -5.98
C VAL A 34 -8.02 -5.32 -6.70
N TYR A 35 -7.10 -6.27 -6.54
CA TYR A 35 -7.25 -7.62 -7.06
C TYR A 35 -7.55 -8.59 -5.93
N VAL A 36 -8.49 -9.50 -6.15
CA VAL A 36 -8.92 -10.51 -5.18
C VAL A 36 -8.72 -11.90 -5.75
N SER A 37 -8.31 -12.84 -4.89
CA SER A 37 -8.38 -14.28 -5.15
C SER A 37 -9.09 -14.96 -3.99
N LEU A 38 -10.06 -15.81 -4.30
CA LEU A 38 -10.91 -16.46 -3.30
C LEU A 38 -10.31 -17.79 -2.84
N SER A 39 -10.49 -18.18 -1.59
CA SER A 39 -10.05 -19.50 -1.12
C SER A 39 -11.10 -20.59 -1.41
N ASP A 40 -10.68 -21.69 -2.02
CA ASP A 40 -11.51 -22.91 -2.11
C ASP A 40 -11.34 -23.86 -0.91
N GLY A 41 -10.49 -23.50 0.05
CA GLY A 41 -10.11 -24.28 1.22
C GLY A 41 -8.90 -25.20 1.02
N GLY A 42 -8.31 -25.23 -0.17
CA GLY A 42 -7.04 -25.89 -0.44
C GLY A 42 -6.07 -25.08 -1.31
N LYS A 43 -6.54 -24.00 -1.93
CA LYS A 43 -5.76 -23.02 -2.69
C LYS A 43 -6.57 -21.75 -2.90
N PHE A 44 -5.89 -20.70 -3.37
CA PHE A 44 -6.58 -19.54 -3.90
C PHE A 44 -6.97 -19.81 -5.37
N VAL A 45 -8.17 -19.39 -5.73
CA VAL A 45 -8.79 -19.51 -7.05
C VAL A 45 -9.29 -18.14 -7.52
N GLN A 46 -9.71 -18.05 -8.78
CA GLN A 46 -10.04 -16.79 -9.44
C GLN A 46 -8.84 -15.82 -9.47
N ASP A 47 -7.71 -16.32 -9.97
CA ASP A 47 -6.38 -15.71 -10.03
C ASP A 47 -6.40 -14.18 -10.26
N GLY A 48 -6.41 -13.40 -9.18
CA GLY A 48 -6.28 -11.94 -9.21
C GLY A 48 -7.31 -11.24 -10.08
N TRP A 49 -8.60 -11.44 -9.83
CA TRP A 49 -9.64 -10.67 -10.52
C TRP A 49 -9.67 -9.26 -9.99
N LYS A 50 -9.76 -8.29 -10.90
CA LYS A 50 -9.93 -6.90 -10.48
C LYS A 50 -11.34 -6.70 -9.93
N TRP A 51 -11.42 -6.42 -8.64
CA TRP A 51 -12.68 -6.19 -7.92
C TRP A 51 -12.96 -4.70 -7.70
N HIS A 52 -11.93 -3.85 -7.78
CA HIS A 52 -12.07 -2.40 -7.65
C HIS A 52 -11.00 -1.63 -8.43
N GLU A 53 -11.27 -0.37 -8.74
CA GLU A 53 -10.32 0.58 -9.36
C GLU A 53 -10.16 1.80 -8.44
N PHE A 54 -8.92 2.24 -8.19
CA PHE A 54 -8.58 3.45 -7.42
C PHE A 54 -8.98 3.41 -5.92
N PHE A 55 -8.48 2.42 -5.19
CA PHE A 55 -8.69 2.27 -3.75
C PHE A 55 -7.40 1.84 -3.03
N GLY A 56 -7.10 2.47 -1.89
CA GLY A 56 -5.85 2.21 -1.17
C GLY A 56 -4.62 2.69 -1.93
N VAL A 57 -4.72 3.87 -2.59
CA VAL A 57 -3.63 4.45 -3.38
C VAL A 57 -2.58 5.08 -2.47
N ASP A 58 -1.39 5.35 -2.99
CA ASP A 58 -0.40 6.17 -2.31
C ASP A 58 0.11 5.65 -0.94
N ASN A 59 0.11 6.50 0.09
CA ASN A 59 0.51 6.15 1.46
C ASN A 59 -0.73 5.82 2.32
N GLU A 60 -1.89 5.62 1.69
CA GLU A 60 -3.09 5.22 2.39
C GLU A 60 -2.91 3.85 3.05
N ILE A 61 -3.67 3.59 4.11
CA ILE A 61 -3.67 2.28 4.76
C ILE A 61 -4.94 1.56 4.36
N PRO A 62 -4.87 0.52 3.52
CA PRO A 62 -6.00 -0.37 3.29
C PRO A 62 -6.12 -1.36 4.45
N LEU A 63 -7.34 -1.63 4.90
CA LEU A 63 -7.73 -2.71 5.80
C LEU A 63 -9.04 -3.33 5.31
N THR A 64 -9.45 -4.42 5.95
CA THR A 64 -10.62 -5.23 5.58
C THR A 64 -11.48 -5.50 6.82
N GLY A 65 -12.77 -5.71 6.61
CA GLY A 65 -13.74 -6.04 7.66
C GLY A 65 -15.18 -5.88 7.17
N ASP A 66 -16.13 -6.57 7.77
CA ASP A 66 -17.56 -6.49 7.45
C ASP A 66 -18.18 -5.26 8.14
N PHE A 67 -18.06 -4.11 7.48
CA PHE A 67 -18.53 -2.82 8.02
C PHE A 67 -20.05 -2.69 7.96
N ASN A 68 -20.73 -3.47 7.11
CA ASN A 68 -22.16 -3.34 6.88
C ASN A 68 -23.02 -4.40 7.60
N GLY A 69 -22.40 -5.47 8.09
CA GLY A 69 -23.01 -6.56 8.85
C GLY A 69 -23.70 -7.59 7.96
N ASP A 70 -23.34 -7.72 6.69
CA ASP A 70 -23.92 -8.72 5.77
C ASP A 70 -23.14 -10.04 5.75
N GLY A 71 -22.08 -10.15 6.54
CA GLY A 71 -21.23 -11.33 6.66
C GLY A 71 -20.22 -11.48 5.53
N LYS A 72 -19.96 -10.42 4.77
CA LYS A 72 -18.86 -10.35 3.81
C LYS A 72 -17.92 -9.24 4.22
N ASP A 73 -16.63 -9.52 4.18
CA ASP A 73 -15.65 -8.48 4.45
C ASP A 73 -15.64 -7.48 3.30
N ASP A 74 -15.63 -6.22 3.67
CA ASP A 74 -15.51 -5.05 2.82
C ASP A 74 -14.06 -4.56 2.85
N VAL A 75 -13.77 -3.50 2.08
CA VAL A 75 -12.46 -2.82 2.13
C VAL A 75 -12.61 -1.39 2.63
N VAL A 76 -11.67 -0.96 3.47
CA VAL A 76 -11.54 0.41 3.96
C VAL A 76 -10.16 0.95 3.63
N THR A 77 -10.06 2.23 3.27
CA THR A 77 -8.79 2.93 3.13
C THR A 77 -8.76 4.20 3.97
N PHE A 78 -7.67 4.37 4.71
CA PHE A 78 -7.38 5.54 5.54
C PHE A 78 -6.42 6.46 4.81
N THR A 79 -6.88 7.64 4.42
CA THR A 79 -6.02 8.58 3.71
C THR A 79 -4.99 9.23 4.62
N ARG A 80 -3.83 9.55 4.07
CA ARG A 80 -2.75 10.23 4.82
C ARG A 80 -2.63 11.69 4.40
N GLY A 81 -2.34 12.56 5.37
CA GLY A 81 -2.19 14.01 5.17
C GLY A 81 -3.22 14.82 5.95
N ASP A 82 -3.36 16.11 5.62
CA ASP A 82 -4.12 17.10 6.41
C ASP A 82 -5.64 16.84 6.50
N ARG A 83 -6.19 15.92 5.69
CA ARG A 83 -7.63 15.57 5.71
C ARG A 83 -7.94 14.24 6.38
N ALA A 84 -7.01 13.30 6.35
CA ALA A 84 -7.15 11.95 6.91
C ALA A 84 -8.58 11.34 6.78
N ASP A 85 -9.18 11.41 5.60
CA ASP A 85 -10.51 10.88 5.32
C ASP A 85 -10.49 9.34 5.28
N VAL A 86 -11.63 8.71 5.59
CA VAL A 86 -11.84 7.25 5.52
C VAL A 86 -12.85 6.91 4.45
N TYR A 87 -12.49 6.02 3.53
CA TYR A 87 -13.35 5.57 2.44
C TYR A 87 -13.59 4.06 2.55
N VAL A 88 -14.82 3.62 2.29
CA VAL A 88 -15.22 2.21 2.32
C VAL A 88 -15.79 1.82 0.95
N ALA A 89 -15.48 0.61 0.49
CA ALA A 89 -16.13 -0.03 -0.64
C ALA A 89 -16.68 -1.40 -0.21
N LEU A 90 -17.99 -1.58 -0.38
CA LEU A 90 -18.71 -2.75 0.13
C LEU A 90 -18.59 -3.95 -0.81
N SER A 91 -18.35 -5.14 -0.27
CA SER A 91 -18.29 -6.36 -1.06
C SER A 91 -19.68 -6.84 -1.48
N SER A 92 -19.80 -7.22 -2.74
CA SER A 92 -20.96 -7.95 -3.24
C SER A 92 -20.76 -9.48 -3.23
N GLY A 93 -19.53 -9.93 -2.98
CA GLY A 93 -19.07 -11.31 -3.21
C GLY A 93 -18.60 -11.61 -4.64
N GLU A 94 -18.73 -10.65 -5.55
CA GLU A 94 -18.19 -10.74 -6.91
C GLU A 94 -17.35 -9.51 -7.30
N GLY A 95 -17.16 -8.57 -6.36
CA GLY A 95 -16.55 -7.27 -6.58
C GLY A 95 -16.88 -6.28 -5.47
N PHE A 96 -16.04 -5.25 -5.31
CA PHE A 96 -16.31 -4.16 -4.38
C PHE A 96 -17.10 -3.06 -5.09
N SER A 97 -18.23 -2.67 -4.51
CA SER A 97 -19.16 -1.71 -5.10
C SER A 97 -18.96 -0.29 -4.57
N GLY A 98 -19.21 0.69 -5.45
CA GLY A 98 -19.06 2.12 -5.17
C GLY A 98 -17.62 2.59 -5.35
N THR A 99 -17.39 3.69 -6.08
CA THR A 99 -16.13 4.45 -5.94
C THR A 99 -16.05 4.84 -4.47
N GLY A 100 -15.04 4.37 -3.72
CA GLY A 100 -14.97 4.43 -2.25
C GLY A 100 -15.80 5.58 -1.67
N VAL A 101 -16.85 5.25 -0.92
CA VAL A 101 -17.74 6.27 -0.34
C VAL A 101 -17.03 6.78 0.89
N LYS A 102 -16.93 8.10 1.03
CA LYS A 102 -16.37 8.67 2.25
C LYS A 102 -17.31 8.40 3.41
N TRP A 103 -16.85 7.61 4.38
CA TRP A 103 -17.63 7.21 5.56
C TRP A 103 -17.24 8.01 6.80
N HIS A 104 -16.03 8.57 6.83
CA HIS A 104 -15.55 9.40 7.93
C HIS A 104 -14.53 10.44 7.43
N ASN A 105 -14.34 11.51 8.19
CA ASN A 105 -13.38 12.58 7.90
C ASN A 105 -12.43 12.66 9.09
N ASP A 106 -11.18 13.06 8.87
CA ASP A 106 -10.29 13.45 9.97
C ASP A 106 -10.01 12.29 10.97
N PHE A 107 -9.59 11.12 10.48
CA PHE A 107 -9.31 9.93 11.27
C PHE A 107 -7.99 9.26 10.85
N ALA A 108 -7.19 8.79 11.83
CA ALA A 108 -5.86 8.22 11.61
C ALA A 108 -4.86 9.21 10.97
N PHE A 109 -4.72 10.39 11.58
CA PHE A 109 -3.86 11.46 11.10
C PHE A 109 -2.38 11.09 11.06
N GLY A 110 -1.58 11.78 10.24
CA GLY A 110 -0.12 11.75 10.32
C GLY A 110 0.47 10.33 10.39
N THR A 111 1.03 9.97 11.55
CA THR A 111 1.66 8.67 11.84
C THR A 111 0.80 7.74 12.70
N GLU A 112 -0.45 8.11 12.98
CA GLU A 112 -1.36 7.27 13.76
C GLU A 112 -1.59 5.93 13.08
N THR A 113 -1.84 4.88 13.85
CA THR A 113 -2.10 3.54 13.29
C THR A 113 -3.60 3.24 13.37
N PRO A 114 -4.29 3.02 12.24
CA PRO A 114 -5.67 2.53 12.27
C PRO A 114 -5.71 1.01 12.48
N LEU A 115 -6.77 0.53 13.14
CA LEU A 115 -7.18 -0.88 13.19
C LEU A 115 -8.69 -1.00 12.93
N VAL A 116 -9.14 -2.19 12.57
CA VAL A 116 -10.54 -2.57 12.32
C VAL A 116 -10.94 -3.69 13.28
N GLY A 117 -12.18 -3.68 13.76
CA GLY A 117 -12.74 -4.76 14.59
C GLY A 117 -14.14 -4.41 15.13
N ASP A 118 -14.95 -5.40 15.50
CA ASP A 118 -16.26 -5.22 16.13
C ASP A 118 -16.09 -4.88 17.62
N PHE A 119 -15.67 -3.63 17.90
CA PHE A 119 -15.37 -3.20 19.26
C PHE A 119 -16.63 -3.09 20.12
N ASN A 120 -17.82 -3.02 19.53
CA ASN A 120 -19.07 -2.83 20.27
C ASN A 120 -19.95 -4.10 20.40
N GLY A 121 -19.68 -5.12 19.59
CA GLY A 121 -20.36 -6.42 19.57
C GLY A 121 -21.71 -6.40 18.84
N ASP A 122 -21.93 -5.47 17.90
CA ASP A 122 -23.18 -5.39 17.11
C ASP A 122 -23.12 -6.17 15.79
N GLY A 123 -21.99 -6.82 15.51
CA GLY A 123 -21.73 -7.61 14.32
C GLY A 123 -21.23 -6.79 13.14
N LYS A 124 -20.92 -5.51 13.30
CA LYS A 124 -20.28 -4.67 12.28
C LYS A 124 -18.90 -4.26 12.73
N ASP A 125 -17.97 -4.26 11.80
CA ASP A 125 -16.63 -3.83 12.14
C ASP A 125 -16.58 -2.31 12.26
N ASP A 126 -15.93 -1.87 13.33
CA ASP A 126 -15.69 -0.47 13.67
C ASP A 126 -14.25 -0.10 13.27
N ILE A 127 -13.89 1.17 13.43
CA ILE A 127 -12.51 1.64 13.22
C ILE A 127 -11.94 2.25 14.49
N ALA A 128 -10.67 1.94 14.78
CA ALA A 128 -9.90 2.54 15.86
C ALA A 128 -8.65 3.23 15.32
N THR A 129 -8.21 4.33 15.93
CA THR A 129 -6.91 4.96 15.66
C THR A 129 -6.12 5.15 16.95
N PHE A 130 -4.82 4.88 16.85
CA PHE A 130 -3.86 4.99 17.93
C PHE A 130 -2.92 6.16 17.65
N THR A 131 -2.93 7.19 18.51
CA THR A 131 -2.21 8.44 18.21
C THR A 131 -0.68 8.27 18.12
N GLN A 132 -0.16 7.21 18.74
CA GLN A 132 1.27 6.98 19.01
C GLN A 132 1.93 8.16 19.75
N GLY A 133 3.21 8.03 20.09
CA GLY A 133 3.93 9.05 20.88
C GLY A 133 3.60 9.02 22.38
N ASN A 134 3.77 10.15 23.08
CA ASN A 134 3.77 10.17 24.55
C ASN A 134 2.39 10.02 25.20
N THR A 135 1.28 10.21 24.47
CA THR A 135 -0.07 10.07 25.03
C THR A 135 -0.71 8.71 24.73
N GLY A 136 -0.45 8.13 23.56
CA GLY A 136 -1.02 6.83 23.16
C GLY A 136 -2.54 6.78 23.33
N ASP A 137 -3.24 7.83 22.88
CA ASP A 137 -4.70 7.86 22.98
C ASP A 137 -5.31 6.93 21.91
N VAL A 138 -6.41 6.27 22.26
CA VAL A 138 -7.17 5.39 21.37
C VAL A 138 -8.54 6.00 21.14
N PHE A 139 -8.85 6.28 19.88
CA PHE A 139 -10.14 6.80 19.45
C PHE A 139 -10.86 5.75 18.61
N VAL A 140 -12.16 5.59 18.82
CA VAL A 140 -13.00 4.64 18.09
C VAL A 140 -14.14 5.38 17.40
N ALA A 141 -14.45 5.00 16.17
CA ALA A 141 -15.66 5.37 15.45
C ALA A 141 -16.43 4.11 15.06
N LEU A 142 -17.71 4.05 15.46
CA LEU A 142 -18.55 2.87 15.33
C LEU A 142 -19.22 2.82 13.96
N SER A 143 -19.29 1.66 13.33
CA SER A 143 -19.98 1.52 12.06
C SER A 143 -21.49 1.54 12.22
N THR A 144 -22.14 2.33 11.36
CA THR A 144 -23.60 2.31 11.20
C THR A 144 -24.04 1.34 10.10
N GLY A 145 -23.12 0.82 9.32
CA GLY A 145 -23.34 0.08 8.07
C GLY A 145 -23.52 0.95 6.83
N SER A 146 -23.37 2.27 6.96
CA SER A 146 -23.36 3.22 5.83
C SER A 146 -22.42 4.41 6.03
N GLY A 147 -21.62 4.36 7.09
CA GLY A 147 -20.79 5.46 7.62
C GLY A 147 -20.29 5.10 9.01
N PHE A 148 -19.31 5.84 9.52
CA PHE A 148 -18.83 5.69 10.89
C PHE A 148 -19.33 6.85 11.76
N ASP A 149 -19.97 6.52 12.88
CA ASP A 149 -20.43 7.46 13.90
C ASP A 149 -19.37 7.62 14.99
N GLY A 150 -19.32 8.81 15.60
CA GLY A 150 -18.34 9.13 16.64
C GLY A 150 -17.12 9.82 16.05
N THR A 151 -17.10 11.15 16.13
CA THR A 151 -15.86 11.92 15.91
C THR A 151 -15.07 11.92 17.21
N SER A 152 -13.90 11.29 17.23
CA SER A 152 -12.90 11.49 18.29
C SER A 152 -13.37 11.11 19.71
N VAL A 153 -14.20 10.07 19.86
CA VAL A 153 -14.52 9.54 21.19
C VAL A 153 -13.31 8.78 21.70
N LYS A 154 -12.64 9.33 22.70
CA LYS A 154 -11.51 8.67 23.33
C LYS A 154 -12.00 7.49 24.17
N TRP A 155 -11.70 6.28 23.72
CA TRP A 155 -12.06 5.04 24.41
C TRP A 155 -10.99 4.61 25.41
N HIS A 156 -9.75 5.06 25.20
CA HIS A 156 -8.63 4.73 26.07
C HIS A 156 -7.49 5.75 25.95
N ASP A 157 -6.61 5.79 26.94
CA ASP A 157 -5.36 6.55 26.91
C ASP A 157 -4.17 5.73 27.39
N TRP A 158 -2.96 6.20 27.09
CA TRP A 158 -1.71 5.52 27.44
C TRP A 158 -1.61 4.08 26.93
N PHE A 159 -2.05 3.83 25.70
CA PHE A 159 -1.96 2.53 25.04
C PHE A 159 -1.27 2.65 23.69
N ALA A 160 -0.48 1.63 23.33
CA ALA A 160 0.42 1.69 22.18
C ALA A 160 1.35 2.93 22.21
N VAL A 161 1.95 3.19 23.37
CA VAL A 161 2.73 4.42 23.63
C VAL A 161 4.07 4.34 22.91
N GLY A 162 4.50 5.42 22.27
CA GLY A 162 5.81 5.46 21.60
C GLY A 162 5.85 4.55 20.36
N GLY A 163 6.66 3.47 20.41
CA GLY A 163 6.91 2.56 19.29
C GLY A 163 6.30 1.17 19.45
N GLU A 164 5.37 1.04 20.39
CA GLU A 164 4.62 -0.20 20.58
C GLU A 164 3.69 -0.49 19.39
N VAL A 165 3.35 -1.76 19.19
CA VAL A 165 2.52 -2.20 18.06
C VAL A 165 1.17 -2.68 18.60
N PRO A 166 0.06 -2.03 18.24
CA PRO A 166 -1.27 -2.50 18.62
C PRO A 166 -1.79 -3.59 17.66
N VAL A 167 -2.62 -4.50 18.19
CA VAL A 167 -3.46 -5.45 17.45
C VAL A 167 -4.85 -5.48 18.10
N ALA A 168 -5.86 -5.97 17.37
CA ALA A 168 -7.21 -6.20 17.90
C ALA A 168 -7.56 -7.69 17.86
N GLY A 169 -8.50 -8.12 18.70
CA GLY A 169 -8.97 -9.51 18.81
C GLY A 169 -9.91 -9.73 19.98
N ASP A 170 -10.86 -10.66 19.87
CA ASP A 170 -11.71 -11.08 21.00
C ASP A 170 -10.90 -12.00 21.93
N PHE A 171 -10.01 -11.40 22.71
CA PHE A 171 -9.10 -12.14 23.57
C PHE A 171 -9.83 -12.80 24.75
N ASN A 172 -11.02 -12.33 25.12
CA ASN A 172 -11.76 -12.84 26.27
C ASN A 172 -12.95 -13.75 25.93
N GLY A 173 -13.39 -13.77 24.67
CA GLY A 173 -14.45 -14.61 24.14
C GLY A 173 -15.86 -14.06 24.41
N ASP A 174 -16.01 -12.74 24.62
CA ASP A 174 -17.32 -12.11 24.87
C ASP A 174 -18.00 -11.59 23.60
N GLY A 175 -17.38 -11.79 22.44
CA GLY A 175 -17.89 -11.38 21.13
C GLY A 175 -17.65 -9.91 20.82
N LYS A 176 -16.71 -9.26 21.50
CA LYS A 176 -16.24 -7.92 21.18
C LYS A 176 -14.74 -7.95 20.97
N ASP A 177 -14.27 -7.22 19.97
CA ASP A 177 -12.84 -7.10 19.79
C ASP A 177 -12.25 -6.23 20.90
N ASP A 178 -11.21 -6.77 21.54
CA ASP A 178 -10.35 -6.11 22.50
C ASP A 178 -9.14 -5.51 21.77
N ILE A 179 -8.24 -4.85 22.51
CA ILE A 179 -6.97 -4.37 21.98
C ILE A 179 -5.80 -4.91 22.79
N ALA A 180 -4.72 -5.28 22.12
CA ALA A 180 -3.44 -5.63 22.72
C ALA A 180 -2.32 -4.75 22.16
N THR A 181 -1.28 -4.48 22.97
CA THR A 181 -0.09 -3.75 22.54
C THR A 181 1.17 -4.53 22.89
N PHE A 182 2.08 -4.64 21.92
CA PHE A 182 3.38 -5.27 22.06
C PHE A 182 4.44 -4.20 22.29
N THR A 183 5.22 -4.35 23.37
CA THR A 183 6.25 -3.35 23.71
C THR A 183 7.46 -3.36 22.76
N ARG A 184 7.71 -4.47 22.07
CA ARG A 184 8.78 -4.64 21.06
C ARG A 184 10.20 -4.38 21.57
N GLY A 185 10.40 -4.16 22.87
CA GLY A 185 11.71 -3.97 23.50
C GLY A 185 12.32 -5.28 23.99
N GLU A 186 13.40 -5.19 24.78
CA GLU A 186 14.05 -6.36 25.40
C GLU A 186 13.10 -7.15 26.33
N ALA A 187 12.10 -6.47 26.90
CA ALA A 187 11.08 -7.09 27.73
C ALA A 187 10.08 -7.92 26.91
N GLY A 188 9.72 -7.47 25.69
CA GLY A 188 8.67 -8.10 24.89
C GLY A 188 7.35 -8.26 25.65
N ASP A 189 7.00 -7.31 26.52
CA ASP A 189 5.74 -7.36 27.26
C ASP A 189 4.54 -7.14 26.32
N VAL A 190 3.43 -7.82 26.62
CA VAL A 190 2.13 -7.66 25.95
C VAL A 190 1.10 -7.20 26.99
N PHE A 191 0.44 -6.07 26.71
CA PHE A 191 -0.64 -5.53 27.53
C PHE A 191 -1.96 -5.58 26.76
N VAL A 192 -3.06 -5.86 27.47
CA VAL A 192 -4.39 -5.98 26.87
C VAL A 192 -5.35 -5.03 27.57
N ALA A 193 -6.21 -4.38 26.79
CA ALA A 193 -7.36 -3.64 27.29
C ALA A 193 -8.64 -4.21 26.66
N LEU A 194 -9.54 -4.68 27.51
CA LEU A 194 -10.78 -5.34 27.12
C LEU A 194 -11.85 -4.33 26.73
N SER A 195 -12.58 -4.59 25.65
CA SER A 195 -13.70 -3.76 25.24
C SER A 195 -14.89 -3.92 26.17
N THR A 196 -15.51 -2.81 26.50
CA THR A 196 -16.80 -2.77 27.20
C THR A 196 -17.97 -2.55 26.25
N GLY A 197 -17.69 -2.26 24.98
CA GLY A 197 -18.63 -1.79 23.95
C GLY A 197 -18.89 -0.28 23.97
N SER A 198 -18.22 0.47 24.85
CA SER A 198 -18.25 1.94 24.87
C SER A 198 -16.92 2.58 25.30
N GLY A 199 -15.87 1.78 25.34
CA GLY A 199 -14.55 2.11 25.89
C GLY A 199 -13.74 0.85 26.14
N PHE A 200 -12.42 0.99 26.30
CA PHE A 200 -11.55 -0.12 26.70
C PHE A 200 -11.18 -0.03 28.19
N SER A 201 -10.93 -1.17 28.81
CA SER A 201 -10.54 -1.26 30.23
C SER A 201 -9.33 -2.17 30.41
N GLY A 202 -8.28 -1.72 31.12
CA GLY A 202 -7.15 -2.60 31.47
C GLY A 202 -5.71 -2.11 31.19
N THR A 203 -5.44 -0.80 31.17
CA THR A 203 -4.12 -0.16 30.85
C THR A 203 -2.82 -0.75 31.44
N THR A 204 -2.87 -1.59 32.47
CA THR A 204 -1.69 -2.12 33.19
C THR A 204 -1.67 -3.63 33.32
N VAL A 205 -2.64 -4.32 32.72
CA VAL A 205 -2.73 -5.77 32.83
C VAL A 205 -1.79 -6.36 31.78
N LYS A 206 -0.63 -6.81 32.27
CA LYS A 206 0.31 -7.58 31.47
C LYS A 206 -0.26 -8.99 31.29
N TRP A 207 -0.53 -9.35 30.04
CA TRP A 207 -1.05 -10.68 29.69
C TRP A 207 0.05 -11.64 29.26
N HIS A 208 1.20 -11.12 28.84
CA HIS A 208 2.38 -11.94 28.52
C HIS A 208 3.65 -11.15 28.80
N ASP A 209 4.68 -11.83 29.29
CA ASP A 209 6.06 -11.34 29.30
C ASP A 209 6.86 -12.05 28.20
N ARG A 210 7.68 -11.33 27.43
CA ARG A 210 8.61 -11.92 26.45
C ARG A 210 7.99 -12.51 25.17
N PHE A 211 7.11 -11.77 24.50
CA PHE A 211 6.54 -12.11 23.20
C PHE A 211 6.54 -10.90 22.26
N GLY A 212 6.73 -11.11 20.95
CA GLY A 212 6.73 -10.03 19.97
C GLY A 212 7.90 -9.06 20.15
N PHE A 213 9.14 -9.55 20.06
CA PHE A 213 10.35 -8.75 20.23
C PHE A 213 10.62 -7.77 19.07
N GLN A 214 11.65 -6.93 19.22
CA GLN A 214 12.07 -6.01 18.19
C GLN A 214 12.39 -6.73 16.87
N GLY A 215 11.76 -6.30 15.78
CA GLY A 215 12.00 -6.84 14.44
C GLY A 215 11.07 -7.98 14.05
N GLU A 216 10.32 -8.56 14.97
CA GLU A 216 9.35 -9.62 14.67
C GLU A 216 8.12 -9.05 13.92
N ILE A 217 7.18 -9.88 13.50
CA ILE A 217 5.81 -9.43 13.14
C ILE A 217 4.87 -10.04 14.16
N VAL A 218 3.83 -9.33 14.56
CA VAL A 218 2.85 -9.80 15.55
C VAL A 218 1.46 -9.69 14.96
N ASP A 219 0.61 -10.62 15.31
CA ASP A 219 -0.79 -10.68 14.87
C ASP A 219 -1.65 -11.48 15.88
N ALA A 220 -2.95 -11.55 15.63
CA ALA A 220 -3.92 -12.27 16.48
C ALA A 220 -4.89 -13.15 15.68
N GLY A 221 -5.46 -14.17 16.34
CA GLY A 221 -6.53 -15.01 15.80
C GLY A 221 -6.75 -16.29 16.60
N ASP A 222 -7.95 -16.87 16.53
CA ASP A 222 -8.30 -18.14 17.19
C ASP A 222 -7.60 -19.35 16.54
N PHE A 223 -6.35 -19.63 16.90
CA PHE A 223 -5.58 -20.72 16.29
C PHE A 223 -6.04 -22.10 16.77
N ASN A 224 -6.72 -22.19 17.92
CA ASN A 224 -7.10 -23.44 18.57
C ASN A 224 -8.59 -23.81 18.45
N GLY A 225 -9.42 -22.88 18.02
CA GLY A 225 -10.85 -23.03 17.77
C GLY A 225 -11.72 -22.89 19.01
N ASP A 226 -11.20 -22.40 20.14
CA ASP A 226 -11.93 -22.26 21.40
C ASP A 226 -12.83 -21.02 21.46
N GLY A 227 -12.76 -20.16 20.44
CA GLY A 227 -13.54 -18.94 20.31
C GLY A 227 -12.95 -17.74 21.02
N LYS A 228 -11.66 -17.76 21.38
CA LYS A 228 -10.89 -16.60 21.79
C LYS A 228 -9.73 -16.40 20.84
N ASP A 229 -9.42 -15.15 20.55
CA ASP A 229 -8.24 -14.86 19.77
C ASP A 229 -6.98 -15.09 20.61
N ASP A 230 -6.01 -15.75 20.00
CA ASP A 230 -4.68 -15.98 20.51
C ASP A 230 -3.71 -14.94 19.90
N ILE A 231 -2.43 -14.96 20.28
CA ILE A 231 -1.40 -14.12 19.66
C ILE A 231 -0.33 -14.96 18.96
N VAL A 232 0.20 -14.43 17.86
CA VAL A 232 1.28 -15.03 17.07
C VAL A 232 2.43 -14.04 16.87
N THR A 233 3.67 -14.55 16.87
CA THR A 233 4.84 -13.77 16.45
C THR A 233 5.69 -14.51 15.41
N PHE A 234 6.22 -13.75 14.46
CA PHE A 234 7.10 -14.20 13.38
C PHE A 234 8.49 -13.59 13.56
N THR A 235 9.48 -14.41 13.87
CA THR A 235 10.84 -13.95 14.25
C THR A 235 11.62 -13.24 13.12
N ARG A 236 11.18 -13.39 11.86
CA ARG A 236 11.88 -12.95 10.64
C ARG A 236 13.34 -13.47 10.57
N GLY A 237 14.14 -12.89 9.66
CA GLY A 237 15.52 -13.30 9.43
C GLY A 237 15.64 -14.63 8.68
N ASP A 238 16.75 -15.34 8.85
CA ASP A 238 16.99 -16.64 8.22
C ASP A 238 16.29 -17.81 8.94
N ALA A 239 15.79 -17.59 10.17
CA ALA A 239 15.06 -18.62 10.92
C ALA A 239 13.57 -18.66 10.54
N GLY A 240 12.89 -17.50 10.50
CA GLY A 240 11.47 -17.44 10.15
C GLY A 240 10.59 -18.34 11.04
N ASP A 241 10.93 -18.47 12.32
CA ASP A 241 10.15 -19.27 13.25
C ASP A 241 8.85 -18.54 13.63
N VAL A 242 7.78 -19.32 13.80
CA VAL A 242 6.46 -18.85 14.23
C VAL A 242 6.14 -19.40 15.62
N PHE A 243 5.76 -18.50 16.52
CA PHE A 243 5.37 -18.83 17.88
C PHE A 243 3.94 -18.37 18.14
N VAL A 244 3.15 -19.22 18.81
CA VAL A 244 1.77 -18.92 19.22
C VAL A 244 1.68 -18.98 20.74
N SER A 245 0.86 -18.09 21.32
CA SER A 245 0.51 -18.08 22.74
C SER A 245 -1.01 -17.94 22.86
N PHE A 246 -1.64 -18.87 23.58
CA PHE A 246 -3.10 -18.98 23.61
C PHE A 246 -3.73 -18.03 24.61
N SER A 247 -4.90 -17.49 24.32
CA SER A 247 -5.67 -16.76 25.34
C SER A 247 -6.46 -17.71 26.24
N ASP A 248 -6.32 -17.58 27.56
CA ASP A 248 -7.25 -18.22 28.50
C ASP A 248 -8.48 -17.35 28.83
N GLY A 249 -8.53 -16.14 28.27
CA GLY A 249 -9.53 -15.10 28.53
C GLY A 249 -9.14 -14.13 29.66
N THR A 250 -7.98 -14.34 30.29
CA THR A 250 -7.43 -13.46 31.34
C THR A 250 -5.95 -13.14 31.14
N LYS A 251 -5.24 -13.94 30.35
CA LYS A 251 -3.84 -13.78 29.94
C LYS A 251 -3.55 -14.65 28.73
N PHE A 252 -2.39 -14.42 28.11
CA PHE A 252 -1.83 -15.34 27.14
C PHE A 252 -0.98 -16.40 27.87
N VAL A 253 -1.13 -17.66 27.48
CA VAL A 253 -0.53 -18.84 28.10
C VAL A 253 0.24 -19.66 27.06
N GLN A 254 1.13 -20.52 27.54
CA GLN A 254 2.05 -21.33 26.72
C GLN A 254 3.17 -20.49 26.09
N ASP A 255 4.01 -19.92 26.94
CA ASP A 255 5.12 -19.00 26.62
C ASP A 255 5.95 -19.42 25.39
N GLY A 256 5.50 -19.02 24.20
CA GLY A 256 6.21 -19.17 22.93
C GLY A 256 6.48 -20.61 22.51
N TRP A 257 5.44 -21.40 22.24
CA TRP A 257 5.63 -22.68 21.55
C TRP A 257 5.91 -22.43 20.08
N LYS A 258 6.99 -23.01 19.57
CA LYS A 258 7.27 -22.95 18.13
C LYS A 258 6.27 -23.86 17.41
N TRP A 259 5.40 -23.24 16.63
CA TRP A 259 4.36 -23.93 15.86
C TRP A 259 4.77 -24.20 14.42
N HIS A 260 5.71 -23.41 13.88
CA HIS A 260 6.23 -23.58 12.53
C HIS A 260 7.66 -23.02 12.45
N GLU A 261 8.44 -23.50 11.49
CA GLU A 261 9.79 -23.04 11.17
C GLU A 261 9.90 -22.63 9.70
N ASN A 262 10.79 -21.68 9.37
CA ASN A 262 10.98 -21.20 7.99
C ASN A 262 9.72 -20.62 7.31
N PHE A 263 8.90 -19.89 8.05
CA PHE A 263 7.72 -19.18 7.53
C PHE A 263 7.91 -17.66 7.64
N ALA A 264 7.44 -16.92 6.63
CA ALA A 264 7.58 -15.47 6.57
C ALA A 264 9.03 -15.00 6.80
N PHE A 265 9.99 -15.69 6.19
CA PHE A 265 11.41 -15.39 6.39
C PHE A 265 11.80 -14.12 5.64
N ARG A 266 12.85 -13.43 6.11
CA ARG A 266 13.37 -12.18 5.49
C ARG A 266 12.32 -11.06 5.37
N ALA A 267 11.85 -10.79 4.15
CA ALA A 267 11.02 -9.64 3.79
C ALA A 267 9.60 -10.04 3.38
N GLU A 268 9.26 -11.32 3.52
CA GLU A 268 7.91 -11.82 3.29
C GLU A 268 6.91 -11.18 4.25
N ILE A 269 5.66 -11.05 3.80
CA ILE A 269 4.56 -10.55 4.63
C ILE A 269 3.74 -11.75 5.08
N PRO A 270 3.68 -12.08 6.37
CA PRO A 270 2.67 -12.99 6.88
C PRO A 270 1.30 -12.31 6.93
N GLU A 271 0.22 -13.06 6.99
CA GLU A 271 -1.12 -12.62 7.38
C GLU A 271 -1.85 -13.80 8.04
N VAL A 272 -2.84 -13.52 8.90
CA VAL A 272 -3.63 -14.52 9.62
C VAL A 272 -5.06 -14.58 9.05
N GLY A 273 -5.59 -15.80 8.86
CA GLY A 273 -6.85 -16.04 8.15
C GLY A 273 -7.34 -17.47 8.32
N ASP A 274 -8.64 -17.76 8.49
CA ASP A 274 -9.18 -19.12 8.36
C ASP A 274 -9.31 -19.47 6.87
N PHE A 275 -8.20 -19.81 6.23
CA PHE A 275 -8.14 -20.04 4.79
C PHE A 275 -8.88 -21.32 4.38
N ASN A 276 -9.03 -22.28 5.28
CA ASN A 276 -9.63 -23.58 5.00
C ASN A 276 -11.10 -23.72 5.45
N GLY A 277 -11.60 -22.81 6.27
CA GLY A 277 -12.97 -22.75 6.77
C GLY A 277 -13.27 -23.74 7.90
N ASP A 278 -12.26 -24.21 8.64
CA ASP A 278 -12.44 -25.16 9.74
C ASP A 278 -12.70 -24.50 11.11
N GLY A 279 -12.76 -23.17 11.13
CA GLY A 279 -13.00 -22.35 12.31
C GLY A 279 -11.76 -22.06 13.13
N LYS A 280 -10.55 -22.34 12.61
CA LYS A 280 -9.26 -21.95 13.20
C LYS A 280 -8.52 -21.01 12.27
N ALA A 281 -7.83 -20.05 12.87
CA ALA A 281 -6.90 -19.21 12.15
C ALA A 281 -5.72 -20.04 11.58
N ASP A 282 -5.43 -19.82 10.32
CA ASP A 282 -4.28 -20.33 9.57
C ASP A 282 -3.31 -19.17 9.26
N LEU A 283 -2.18 -19.47 8.61
CA LEU A 283 -1.21 -18.46 8.18
C LEU A 283 -1.07 -18.45 6.66
N ALA A 284 -0.98 -17.26 6.08
CA ALA A 284 -0.48 -17.05 4.73
C ALA A 284 0.83 -16.26 4.79
N THR A 285 1.75 -16.53 3.86
CA THR A 285 2.92 -15.66 3.64
C THR A 285 3.08 -15.32 2.16
N PHE A 286 3.29 -14.03 1.92
CA PHE A 286 3.44 -13.43 0.60
C PHE A 286 4.91 -13.17 0.32
N THR A 287 5.46 -13.95 -0.61
CA THR A 287 6.87 -13.79 -0.98
C THR A 287 7.10 -12.47 -1.70
N ARG A 288 8.28 -11.87 -1.51
CA ARG A 288 8.64 -10.60 -2.18
C ARG A 288 9.55 -10.83 -3.38
N GLY A 289 9.50 -9.91 -4.35
CA GLY A 289 10.32 -9.96 -5.57
C GLY A 289 9.59 -10.58 -6.75
N GLY A 290 10.33 -11.15 -7.72
CA GLY A 290 9.75 -11.59 -8.99
C GLY A 290 8.93 -12.89 -8.95
N ALA A 291 8.95 -13.62 -7.84
CA ALA A 291 8.14 -14.82 -7.65
C ALA A 291 6.73 -14.46 -7.16
N SER A 292 6.65 -13.68 -6.06
CA SER A 292 5.38 -13.26 -5.43
C SER A 292 4.39 -14.41 -5.24
N ASP A 293 4.90 -15.59 -4.92
CA ASP A 293 4.11 -16.74 -4.52
C ASP A 293 3.47 -16.51 -3.13
N VAL A 294 2.32 -17.15 -2.90
CA VAL A 294 1.62 -17.20 -1.61
C VAL A 294 1.66 -18.62 -1.07
N TYR A 295 2.17 -18.78 0.15
CA TYR A 295 2.24 -20.06 0.85
C TYR A 295 1.32 -20.04 2.07
N VAL A 296 0.57 -21.11 2.28
CA VAL A 296 -0.38 -21.23 3.40
C VAL A 296 0.01 -22.42 4.29
N ALA A 297 -0.05 -22.21 5.60
CA ALA A 297 0.13 -23.24 6.61
C ALA A 297 -1.11 -23.30 7.52
N THR A 298 -1.83 -24.43 7.48
CA THR A 298 -3.10 -24.58 8.18
C THR A 298 -2.92 -25.03 9.62
N SER A 299 -3.69 -24.49 10.57
CA SER A 299 -3.69 -24.89 11.97
C SER A 299 -4.49 -26.17 12.20
N ASN A 300 -3.97 -27.07 13.06
CA ASN A 300 -4.76 -28.17 13.63
C ASN A 300 -5.19 -27.92 15.09
N GLY A 301 -4.98 -26.71 15.60
CA GLY A 301 -5.21 -26.31 16.98
C GLY A 301 -4.08 -26.60 17.96
N THR A 302 -2.95 -27.13 17.48
CA THR A 302 -1.74 -27.35 18.30
C THR A 302 -0.43 -27.03 17.57
N ALA A 303 -0.46 -26.95 16.24
CA ALA A 303 0.64 -26.58 15.36
C ALA A 303 0.09 -26.17 13.98
N PHE A 304 0.92 -25.49 13.19
CA PHE A 304 0.68 -25.36 11.76
C PHE A 304 1.21 -26.62 11.05
N VAL A 305 0.36 -27.28 10.26
CA VAL A 305 0.62 -28.65 9.79
C VAL A 305 1.48 -28.69 8.53
N GLY A 306 2.59 -29.41 8.62
CA GLY A 306 3.44 -29.73 7.46
C GLY A 306 4.26 -28.52 6.99
N ASP A 307 4.84 -28.64 5.80
CA ASP A 307 5.46 -27.51 5.12
C ASP A 307 4.36 -26.61 4.54
N ALA A 308 4.56 -25.29 4.59
CA ALA A 308 3.67 -24.35 3.95
C ALA A 308 3.48 -24.69 2.46
N LEU A 309 2.22 -24.81 2.04
CA LEU A 309 1.86 -25.21 0.68
C LEU A 309 1.68 -23.96 -0.18
N LYS A 310 2.22 -23.98 -1.40
CA LYS A 310 1.95 -22.89 -2.34
C LYS A 310 0.49 -22.94 -2.79
N TRP A 311 -0.26 -21.89 -2.45
CA TRP A 311 -1.68 -21.75 -2.79
C TRP A 311 -1.94 -20.79 -3.95
N HIS A 312 -1.00 -19.88 -4.24
CA HIS A 312 -1.09 -18.97 -5.39
C HIS A 312 0.32 -18.63 -5.91
N ASP A 313 0.46 -18.38 -7.22
CA ASP A 313 1.66 -17.82 -7.82
C ASP A 313 1.47 -16.36 -8.23
N ARG A 314 2.47 -15.49 -8.00
CA ARG A 314 2.45 -14.08 -8.44
C ARG A 314 1.30 -13.19 -7.93
N PHE A 315 0.98 -13.24 -6.64
CA PHE A 315 0.06 -12.32 -5.96
C PHE A 315 0.82 -11.37 -5.02
N ALA A 316 0.35 -10.13 -4.84
CA ALA A 316 1.03 -9.07 -4.08
C ALA A 316 2.44 -8.74 -4.64
N LEU A 317 2.50 -8.39 -5.93
CA LEU A 317 3.74 -8.10 -6.66
C LEU A 317 4.38 -6.78 -6.21
N GLY A 318 5.71 -6.77 -6.11
CA GLY A 318 6.47 -5.55 -5.87
C GLY A 318 6.14 -4.89 -4.52
N THR A 319 5.50 -3.72 -4.56
CA THR A 319 5.14 -2.92 -3.38
C THR A 319 3.67 -3.09 -2.96
N GLU A 320 2.95 -3.99 -3.60
CA GLU A 320 1.58 -4.30 -3.21
C GLU A 320 1.50 -4.82 -1.76
N MET A 321 0.46 -4.43 -1.04
CA MET A 321 0.12 -4.94 0.29
C MET A 321 -1.04 -5.92 0.18
N PRO A 322 -0.86 -7.16 0.63
CA PRO A 322 -1.96 -8.08 0.79
C PRO A 322 -2.83 -7.68 1.98
N ARG A 323 -4.12 -8.01 1.93
CA ARG A 323 -5.03 -8.11 3.09
C ARG A 323 -5.90 -9.34 2.96
N ILE A 324 -6.40 -9.78 4.09
CA ILE A 324 -7.22 -10.98 4.19
C ILE A 324 -8.64 -10.61 4.59
N GLY A 325 -9.63 -11.32 4.06
CA GLY A 325 -11.02 -11.21 4.50
C GLY A 325 -11.91 -12.21 3.79
N ASP A 326 -13.05 -12.57 4.35
CA ASP A 326 -14.08 -13.37 3.67
C ASP A 326 -14.90 -12.47 2.75
N PHE A 327 -14.36 -12.15 1.58
CA PHE A 327 -15.00 -11.19 0.67
C PHE A 327 -16.28 -11.76 0.03
N ASN A 328 -16.44 -13.08 0.01
CA ASN A 328 -17.55 -13.74 -0.69
C ASN A 328 -18.62 -14.34 0.23
N GLY A 329 -18.37 -14.40 1.54
CA GLY A 329 -19.28 -14.86 2.58
C GLY A 329 -19.34 -16.38 2.72
N ASP A 330 -18.32 -17.12 2.26
CA ASP A 330 -18.25 -18.57 2.36
C ASP A 330 -17.50 -19.08 3.61
N LYS A 331 -17.13 -18.15 4.49
CA LYS A 331 -16.40 -18.35 5.75
C LYS A 331 -14.98 -18.84 5.57
N LYS A 332 -14.39 -18.57 4.40
CA LYS A 332 -12.96 -18.75 4.19
C LYS A 332 -12.31 -17.40 3.97
N ALA A 333 -11.15 -17.23 4.56
CA ALA A 333 -10.29 -16.11 4.24
C ALA A 333 -9.91 -16.12 2.75
N ASP A 334 -10.23 -15.04 2.07
CA ASP A 334 -9.75 -14.71 0.73
C ASP A 334 -8.58 -13.71 0.83
N ILE A 335 -7.89 -13.46 -0.29
CA ILE A 335 -6.77 -12.52 -0.36
C ILE A 335 -7.09 -11.36 -1.31
N ALA A 336 -6.82 -10.14 -0.87
CA ALA A 336 -6.87 -8.92 -1.67
C ALA A 336 -5.48 -8.29 -1.73
N THR A 337 -5.17 -7.55 -2.80
CA THR A 337 -3.92 -6.81 -2.95
C THR A 337 -4.20 -5.34 -3.24
N PHE A 338 -3.42 -4.45 -2.62
CA PHE A 338 -3.54 -3.00 -2.72
C PHE A 338 -2.19 -2.37 -3.06
N VAL A 339 -2.15 -1.34 -3.89
CA VAL A 339 -0.88 -0.71 -4.28
C VAL A 339 -0.49 0.40 -3.30
N LEU A 340 0.56 0.19 -2.49
CA LEU A 340 1.24 1.30 -1.82
C LEU A 340 2.18 2.04 -2.80
N GLY A 341 1.93 3.33 -3.03
CA GLY A 341 2.83 4.29 -3.69
C GLY A 341 2.15 5.14 -4.78
N GLY A 342 1.90 6.44 -4.64
CA GLY A 342 2.38 7.42 -3.67
C GLY A 342 3.61 8.04 -4.26
N ALA A 343 3.46 9.01 -5.17
CA ALA A 343 4.52 9.81 -5.80
C ALA A 343 5.75 9.08 -6.35
N ALA A 344 6.52 8.39 -5.52
CA ALA A 344 7.55 7.43 -5.84
C ALA A 344 7.05 6.29 -6.75
N GLY A 345 5.83 5.79 -6.58
CA GLY A 345 5.20 4.83 -7.49
C GLY A 345 5.02 5.42 -8.89
N LEU A 346 4.34 6.58 -8.97
CA LEU A 346 4.15 7.33 -10.21
C LEU A 346 5.48 7.69 -10.90
N ARG A 347 6.45 8.20 -10.14
CA ARG A 347 7.79 8.56 -10.64
C ARG A 347 8.54 7.33 -11.15
N THR A 348 8.44 6.19 -10.47
CA THR A 348 9.03 4.91 -10.91
C THR A 348 8.36 4.42 -12.20
N THR A 349 7.03 4.47 -12.29
CA THR A 349 6.27 4.13 -13.49
C THR A 349 6.65 5.02 -14.67
N ILE A 350 6.74 6.34 -14.46
CA ILE A 350 7.24 7.30 -15.45
C ILE A 350 8.63 6.89 -15.96
N VAL A 351 9.55 6.54 -15.05
CA VAL A 351 10.91 6.09 -15.43
C VAL A 351 10.88 4.80 -16.23
N ASN A 352 10.12 3.81 -15.80
CA ASN A 352 10.05 2.50 -16.45
C ASN A 352 9.47 2.63 -17.87
N ILE A 353 8.40 3.42 -18.04
CA ILE A 353 7.82 3.72 -19.35
C ILE A 353 8.83 4.46 -20.23
N ALA A 354 9.48 5.50 -19.71
CA ALA A 354 10.46 6.26 -20.49
C ALA A 354 11.64 5.39 -20.93
N LYS A 355 12.24 4.61 -20.02
CA LYS A 355 13.38 3.72 -20.32
C LYS A 355 12.99 2.58 -21.25
N GLY A 356 11.77 2.03 -21.14
CA GLY A 356 11.27 0.98 -22.02
C GLY A 356 11.16 1.39 -23.49
N GLU A 357 11.18 2.69 -23.76
CA GLU A 357 11.10 3.23 -25.10
C GLU A 357 12.48 3.53 -25.73
N ILE A 358 13.59 3.37 -24.99
CA ILE A 358 14.94 3.61 -25.52
C ILE A 358 15.21 2.75 -26.76
N GLY A 359 15.69 3.39 -27.83
CA GLY A 359 15.97 2.75 -29.12
C GLY A 359 14.77 2.70 -30.07
N VAL A 360 13.56 3.08 -29.63
CA VAL A 360 12.41 3.21 -30.53
C VAL A 360 12.67 4.37 -31.50
N ALA A 361 12.73 4.04 -32.79
CA ALA A 361 12.88 5.03 -33.85
C ALA A 361 11.66 5.94 -33.93
N GLU A 362 11.84 7.14 -34.51
CA GLU A 362 10.76 8.09 -34.78
C GLU A 362 9.54 7.34 -35.32
N PRO A 363 8.47 7.26 -34.52
CA PRO A 363 7.42 6.30 -34.82
C PRO A 363 6.63 6.76 -36.03
N ASN A 364 6.09 5.80 -36.77
CA ASN A 364 4.97 6.08 -37.68
C ASN A 364 3.81 6.69 -36.87
N CYS A 365 2.90 7.37 -37.56
CA CYS A 365 1.75 8.05 -36.96
C CYS A 365 1.11 7.23 -35.81
N ASN A 366 0.70 7.93 -34.75
CA ASN A 366 -0.16 7.45 -33.64
C ASN A 366 0.51 6.93 -32.35
N LYS A 367 1.81 6.64 -32.29
CA LYS A 367 2.40 6.10 -31.03
C LYS A 367 2.42 7.13 -29.89
N TYR A 368 3.06 8.28 -30.10
CA TYR A 368 3.18 9.34 -29.08
C TYR A 368 2.25 10.54 -29.34
N GLY A 369 1.58 10.58 -30.48
CA GLY A 369 0.64 11.64 -30.85
C GLY A 369 0.39 11.72 -32.37
N PRO A 370 -0.25 12.79 -32.85
CA PRO A 370 -0.63 12.96 -34.26
C PRO A 370 0.59 13.05 -35.18
N CYS A 371 0.40 12.80 -36.48
CA CYS A 371 1.48 12.81 -37.46
C CYS A 371 2.21 14.17 -37.49
N ASN A 372 3.49 14.19 -37.09
CA ASN A 372 4.40 15.26 -37.46
C ASN A 372 5.09 14.85 -38.76
N GLY A 373 4.78 15.51 -39.87
CA GLY A 373 5.46 15.29 -41.14
C GLY A 373 6.98 15.39 -40.93
N GLY A 374 7.69 14.30 -41.16
CA GLY A 374 9.06 14.06 -40.71
C GLY A 374 9.97 15.30 -40.79
N GLY A 375 10.37 15.81 -39.62
CA GLY A 375 11.21 17.01 -39.50
C GLY A 375 11.00 17.86 -38.25
N THR A 376 9.90 17.68 -37.51
CA THR A 376 9.60 18.47 -36.29
C THR A 376 9.98 17.69 -35.01
N PRO A 377 10.63 18.34 -34.00
CA PRO A 377 10.93 17.71 -32.73
C PRO A 377 9.66 17.15 -32.04
N TRP A 378 9.65 15.86 -31.69
CA TRP A 378 8.55 15.16 -31.01
C TRP A 378 8.83 14.92 -29.52
N CYS A 379 9.87 15.55 -28.97
CA CYS A 379 10.21 15.50 -27.55
C CYS A 379 9.01 15.77 -26.62
N ALA A 380 8.17 16.76 -26.93
CA ALA A 380 6.97 17.07 -26.15
C ALA A 380 5.87 16.02 -26.29
N MET A 381 5.71 15.41 -27.45
CA MET A 381 4.77 14.29 -27.66
C MET A 381 5.18 13.07 -26.84
N PHE A 382 6.49 12.77 -26.82
CA PHE A 382 7.04 11.70 -25.98
C PHE A 382 6.82 11.97 -24.50
N ALA A 383 7.26 13.14 -24.01
CA ALA A 383 7.19 13.48 -22.60
C ALA A 383 5.74 13.45 -22.06
N THR A 384 4.79 13.98 -22.85
CA THR A 384 3.36 13.94 -22.53
C THR A 384 2.79 12.52 -22.62
N TRP A 385 3.18 11.73 -23.62
CA TRP A 385 2.78 10.33 -23.71
C TRP A 385 3.27 9.50 -22.51
N VAL A 386 4.51 9.69 -22.06
CA VAL A 386 5.05 8.98 -20.90
C VAL A 386 4.22 9.27 -19.66
N TRP A 387 3.91 10.53 -19.38
CA TRP A 387 3.11 10.91 -18.21
C TRP A 387 1.66 10.44 -18.30
N GLU A 388 1.01 10.54 -19.47
CA GLU A 388 -0.34 9.99 -19.66
C GLU A 388 -0.35 8.47 -19.43
N ARG A 389 0.63 7.75 -20.00
CA ARG A 389 0.73 6.31 -19.85
C ARG A 389 1.03 5.88 -18.41
N ALA A 390 1.70 6.74 -17.65
CA ALA A 390 1.93 6.56 -16.23
C ALA A 390 0.71 6.92 -15.36
N GLY A 391 -0.39 7.43 -15.94
CA GLY A 391 -1.61 7.77 -15.20
C GLY A 391 -1.74 9.22 -14.76
N VAL A 392 -0.82 10.12 -15.17
CA VAL A 392 -0.92 11.55 -14.85
C VAL A 392 -2.16 12.14 -15.54
N LYS A 393 -3.09 12.68 -14.75
CA LYS A 393 -4.35 13.27 -15.26
C LYS A 393 -4.12 14.66 -15.85
N GLY A 394 -4.86 15.00 -16.90
CA GLY A 394 -4.89 16.36 -17.48
C GLY A 394 -3.65 16.75 -18.30
N VAL A 395 -2.84 15.77 -18.72
CA VAL A 395 -1.64 16.01 -19.53
C VAL A 395 -2.00 16.66 -20.88
N PRO A 396 -1.35 17.77 -21.27
CA PRO A 396 -1.74 18.53 -22.46
C PRO A 396 -1.34 17.81 -23.76
N ARG A 397 -2.33 17.25 -24.49
CA ARG A 397 -2.13 16.53 -25.77
C ARG A 397 -2.43 17.34 -27.04
N ARG A 398 -2.67 18.66 -26.92
CA ARG A 398 -3.11 19.49 -28.06
C ARG A 398 -2.05 20.48 -28.53
N GLU A 399 -1.06 20.80 -27.69
CA GLU A 399 0.03 21.74 -27.97
C GLU A 399 1.38 21.08 -27.65
N TYR A 400 2.04 20.51 -28.66
CA TYR A 400 3.31 19.79 -28.50
C TYR A 400 4.53 20.72 -28.55
N VAL A 401 4.51 21.76 -27.72
CA VAL A 401 5.61 22.74 -27.60
C VAL A 401 6.25 22.60 -26.22
N ALA A 402 7.56 22.36 -26.17
CA ALA A 402 8.28 22.13 -24.92
C ALA A 402 8.10 23.26 -23.89
N THR A 403 8.16 24.52 -24.33
CA THR A 403 7.96 25.69 -23.47
C THR A 403 6.50 25.86 -23.01
N ALA A 404 5.52 25.30 -23.74
CA ALA A 404 4.12 25.28 -23.33
C ALA A 404 3.89 24.27 -22.19
N LEU A 405 4.65 23.17 -22.12
CA LEU A 405 4.62 22.26 -20.97
C LEU A 405 5.11 22.94 -19.69
N GLY A 406 6.10 23.83 -19.80
CA GLY A 406 6.51 24.70 -18.69
C GLY A 406 5.38 25.64 -18.24
N SER A 407 4.65 26.26 -19.18
CA SER A 407 3.49 27.10 -18.85
C SER A 407 2.34 26.32 -18.25
N TRP A 408 2.08 25.10 -18.72
CA TRP A 408 1.12 24.20 -18.11
C TRP A 408 1.52 23.86 -16.67
N GLY A 409 2.80 23.56 -16.42
CA GLY A 409 3.30 23.34 -15.06
C GLY A 409 3.11 24.56 -14.14
N GLN A 410 3.22 25.78 -14.67
CA GLN A 410 2.90 27.00 -13.90
C GLN A 410 1.41 27.08 -13.55
N GLN A 411 0.53 26.72 -14.48
CA GLN A 411 -0.93 26.70 -14.24
C GLN A 411 -1.35 25.64 -13.22
N GLN A 412 -0.66 24.49 -13.20
CA GLN A 412 -0.89 23.42 -12.23
C GLN A 412 -0.18 23.64 -10.88
N GLY A 413 0.62 24.70 -10.74
CA GLY A 413 1.41 24.94 -9.53
C GLY A 413 2.60 23.99 -9.33
N THR A 414 3.00 23.24 -10.35
CA THR A 414 4.07 22.22 -10.28
C THR A 414 5.39 22.64 -10.94
N TRP A 415 5.48 23.88 -11.43
CA TRP A 415 6.69 24.43 -12.03
C TRP A 415 7.77 24.78 -11.00
N LYS A 416 8.97 24.26 -11.22
CA LYS A 416 10.18 24.51 -10.42
C LYS A 416 11.20 25.28 -11.27
N PRO A 417 11.28 26.62 -11.16
CA PRO A 417 12.25 27.40 -11.93
C PRO A 417 13.68 27.02 -11.54
N ARG A 418 14.58 26.99 -12.54
CA ARG A 418 16.02 26.80 -12.30
C ARG A 418 16.75 28.12 -12.51
N PRO A 419 17.29 28.74 -11.44
CA PRO A 419 18.14 29.93 -11.57
C PRO A 419 19.38 29.65 -12.44
N ALA A 420 19.84 30.68 -13.15
CA ALA A 420 21.03 30.55 -14.00
C ALA A 420 22.25 30.11 -13.18
N GLY A 421 23.04 29.17 -13.73
CA GLY A 421 24.21 28.60 -13.06
C GLY A 421 23.92 27.59 -11.95
N GLN A 422 22.66 27.33 -11.60
CA GLN A 422 22.28 26.35 -10.57
C GLN A 422 21.75 25.05 -11.18
N VAL A 423 21.75 23.97 -10.39
CA VAL A 423 21.10 22.69 -10.74
C VAL A 423 19.57 22.81 -10.64
N GLY A 424 19.07 23.66 -9.72
CA GLY A 424 17.66 23.72 -9.35
C GLY A 424 17.28 22.56 -8.42
N ASN A 425 16.00 22.15 -8.45
CA ASN A 425 15.49 21.05 -7.64
C ASN A 425 14.83 19.94 -8.50
N PRO A 426 15.59 19.27 -9.38
CA PRO A 426 15.07 18.16 -10.18
C PRO A 426 14.74 16.96 -9.29
N GLN A 427 13.68 16.26 -9.63
CA GLN A 427 13.33 14.96 -9.09
C GLN A 427 13.16 13.96 -10.24
N VAL A 428 13.35 12.68 -9.92
CA VAL A 428 13.04 11.58 -10.84
C VAL A 428 11.57 11.67 -11.24
N GLY A 429 11.26 11.48 -12.51
CA GLY A 429 9.91 11.59 -13.08
C GLY A 429 9.52 13.00 -13.55
N ASP A 430 10.28 14.03 -13.18
CA ASP A 430 10.03 15.39 -13.67
C ASP A 430 10.22 15.50 -15.19
N TRP A 431 9.55 16.49 -15.80
CA TRP A 431 10.01 17.03 -17.06
C TRP A 431 11.09 18.07 -16.83
N VAL A 432 12.23 17.96 -17.52
CA VAL A 432 13.20 19.06 -17.65
C VAL A 432 12.89 19.87 -18.89
N VAL A 433 12.73 21.18 -18.75
CA VAL A 433 12.30 22.07 -19.83
C VAL A 433 13.45 23.02 -20.23
N TYR A 434 13.72 23.09 -21.52
CA TYR A 434 14.69 24.00 -22.13
C TYR A 434 13.96 25.20 -22.76
N GLY A 435 14.32 26.41 -22.35
CA GLY A 435 13.65 27.65 -22.75
C GLY A 435 12.55 28.06 -21.77
N ALA A 436 12.37 29.36 -21.57
CA ALA A 436 11.41 29.88 -20.58
C ALA A 436 9.96 29.47 -20.92
N PRO A 437 9.12 29.18 -19.92
CA PRO A 437 7.69 28.95 -20.12
C PRO A 437 7.06 30.00 -21.03
N GLY A 438 6.31 29.57 -22.05
CA GLY A 438 5.59 30.44 -22.98
C GLY A 438 6.46 31.21 -23.99
N SER A 439 7.76 30.94 -24.08
CA SER A 439 8.68 31.66 -25.01
C SER A 439 8.54 31.30 -26.50
N GLY A 440 7.45 30.66 -26.89
CA GLY A 440 7.13 30.29 -28.29
C GLY A 440 7.80 29.02 -28.78
N MET A 441 7.81 28.81 -30.09
CA MET A 441 8.42 27.64 -30.74
C MET A 441 9.94 27.61 -30.55
N GLY A 442 10.49 26.40 -30.38
CA GLY A 442 11.87 26.16 -29.98
C GLY A 442 11.99 25.73 -28.52
N GLY A 443 13.12 25.12 -28.15
CA GLY A 443 13.29 24.45 -26.86
C GLY A 443 13.21 22.92 -26.96
N HIS A 444 13.28 22.26 -25.82
CA HIS A 444 13.32 20.81 -25.69
C HIS A 444 12.73 20.40 -24.35
N VAL A 445 12.22 19.18 -24.26
CA VAL A 445 11.73 18.61 -23.02
C VAL A 445 12.14 17.14 -22.94
N ALA A 446 12.57 16.72 -21.76
CA ALA A 446 12.97 15.35 -21.49
C ALA A 446 12.40 14.87 -20.15
N VAL A 447 12.29 13.56 -19.98
CA VAL A 447 11.89 12.94 -18.71
C VAL A 447 13.15 12.69 -17.87
N VAL A 448 13.19 13.19 -16.64
CA VAL A 448 14.29 12.95 -15.70
C VAL A 448 14.18 11.52 -15.16
N VAL A 449 15.17 10.68 -15.44
CA VAL A 449 15.19 9.27 -14.99
C VAL A 449 16.23 8.96 -13.92
N ALA A 450 17.14 9.90 -13.62
CA ALA A 450 18.01 9.86 -12.45
C ALA A 450 18.47 11.28 -12.08
N VAL A 451 18.69 11.52 -10.78
CA VAL A 451 19.36 12.72 -10.26
C VAL A 451 20.64 12.25 -9.55
N ASN A 452 21.79 12.69 -10.06
CA ASN A 452 23.09 12.19 -9.62
C ASN A 452 23.68 13.09 -8.53
N GLY A 453 24.42 12.51 -7.57
CA GLY A 453 25.00 13.26 -6.45
C GLY A 453 26.00 14.36 -6.83
N ASN A 454 26.51 14.36 -8.07
CA ASN A 454 27.36 15.42 -8.62
C ASN A 454 26.56 16.59 -9.24
N GLY A 455 25.23 16.57 -9.12
CA GLY A 455 24.31 17.57 -9.64
C GLY A 455 24.06 17.51 -11.15
N THR A 456 24.45 16.42 -11.81
CA THR A 456 23.96 16.08 -13.15
C THR A 456 22.65 15.31 -13.06
N ILE A 457 21.89 15.25 -14.16
CA ILE A 457 20.69 14.43 -14.27
C ILE A 457 20.80 13.52 -15.50
N THR A 458 20.20 12.33 -15.40
CA THR A 458 20.02 11.44 -16.55
C THR A 458 18.60 11.62 -17.05
N THR A 459 18.45 11.82 -18.35
CA THR A 459 17.18 12.06 -19.02
C THR A 459 16.93 11.02 -20.10
N VAL A 460 15.66 10.77 -20.38
CA VAL A 460 15.22 10.08 -21.60
C VAL A 460 14.33 11.03 -22.38
N ASP A 461 14.63 11.18 -23.66
CA ASP A 461 13.89 12.06 -24.55
C ASP A 461 13.69 11.49 -25.94
N GLY A 462 12.57 11.93 -26.55
CA GLY A 462 12.35 11.82 -27.98
C GLY A 462 13.30 12.74 -28.76
N ASN A 463 13.13 12.85 -30.08
CA ASN A 463 14.13 13.57 -30.86
C ASN A 463 14.26 15.07 -30.51
N SER A 464 15.49 15.54 -30.69
CA SER A 464 15.94 16.90 -30.41
C SER A 464 16.46 17.59 -31.67
N GLY A 465 16.15 17.08 -32.87
CA GLY A 465 16.55 17.67 -34.15
C GLY A 465 16.69 16.67 -35.30
N PRO A 466 17.17 17.12 -36.48
CA PRO A 466 17.21 16.31 -37.72
C PRO A 466 18.13 15.08 -37.69
N GLY A 467 19.08 15.03 -36.74
CA GLY A 467 20.12 14.00 -36.64
C GLY A 467 19.86 12.90 -35.59
N THR A 468 18.87 13.08 -34.71
CA THR A 468 18.43 12.05 -33.75
C THR A 468 17.05 11.57 -34.15
N ARG A 469 16.91 10.29 -34.52
CA ARG A 469 15.62 9.71 -34.95
C ARG A 469 15.17 8.55 -34.08
N TYR A 470 15.55 8.55 -32.81
CA TYR A 470 15.16 7.51 -31.85
C TYR A 470 15.13 8.07 -30.42
N VAL A 471 14.36 7.43 -29.53
CA VAL A 471 14.41 7.70 -28.09
C VAL A 471 15.80 7.33 -27.58
N HIS A 472 16.43 8.22 -26.84
CA HIS A 472 17.76 7.98 -26.29
C HIS A 472 17.87 8.49 -24.87
N GLN A 473 18.83 7.91 -24.14
CA GLN A 473 19.18 8.31 -22.79
C GLN A 473 20.44 9.16 -22.84
N SER A 474 20.43 10.28 -22.11
CA SER A 474 21.56 11.20 -22.01
C SER A 474 21.79 11.60 -20.56
N THR A 475 23.04 11.82 -20.16
CA THR A 475 23.37 12.48 -18.89
C THR A 475 23.81 13.90 -19.18
N ILE A 476 23.17 14.87 -18.52
CA ILE A 476 23.38 16.30 -18.74
C ILE A 476 23.71 17.02 -17.43
N ASP A 477 24.45 18.11 -17.52
CA ASP A 477 24.58 19.08 -16.43
C ASP A 477 23.56 20.22 -16.65
N PRO A 478 22.49 20.33 -15.84
CA PRO A 478 21.47 21.38 -16.00
C PRO A 478 22.02 22.80 -15.95
N ARG A 479 23.21 23.00 -15.39
CA ARG A 479 23.87 24.31 -15.29
C ARG A 479 24.26 24.84 -16.66
N THR A 480 24.69 23.95 -17.56
CA THR A 480 25.35 24.26 -18.82
C THR A 480 24.65 23.66 -20.05
N ALA A 481 23.79 22.67 -19.86
CA ALA A 481 23.11 21.97 -20.95
C ALA A 481 22.25 22.91 -21.79
N LYS A 482 22.32 22.69 -23.11
CA LYS A 482 21.53 23.41 -24.10
C LYS A 482 20.93 22.45 -25.11
N ALA A 483 19.75 22.78 -25.60
CA ALA A 483 19.06 22.05 -26.66
C ALA A 483 18.44 23.04 -27.65
N ASN A 484 18.06 22.56 -28.84
CA ASN A 484 17.23 23.23 -29.86
C ASN A 484 17.22 24.77 -29.84
N ALA A 485 17.84 25.40 -30.84
CA ALA A 485 18.00 26.85 -30.91
C ALA A 485 18.77 27.43 -29.69
N ASN A 486 19.73 26.65 -29.17
CA ASN A 486 20.69 27.06 -28.12
C ASN A 486 20.02 27.50 -26.80
N ARG A 487 18.85 26.93 -26.47
CA ARG A 487 18.10 27.23 -25.26
C ARG A 487 18.69 26.46 -24.08
N SER A 488 18.89 27.13 -22.95
CA SER A 488 19.31 26.49 -21.69
C SER A 488 18.12 25.89 -20.93
N VAL A 489 18.40 24.98 -20.00
CA VAL A 489 17.39 24.51 -19.02
C VAL A 489 16.84 25.70 -18.23
N SER A 490 15.52 25.87 -18.22
CA SER A 490 14.81 26.96 -17.54
C SER A 490 14.16 26.51 -16.23
N GLY A 491 13.88 25.22 -16.10
CA GLY A 491 13.24 24.65 -14.91
C GLY A 491 12.73 23.24 -15.15
N TYR A 492 11.94 22.77 -14.18
CA TYR A 492 11.36 21.43 -14.16
C TYR A 492 9.85 21.52 -13.93
N VAL A 493 9.10 20.53 -14.39
CA VAL A 493 7.69 20.34 -14.04
C VAL A 493 7.58 19.04 -13.26
N SER A 494 7.05 19.09 -12.04
CA SER A 494 6.68 17.87 -11.30
C SER A 494 5.36 17.32 -11.84
N PRO A 495 5.19 15.99 -11.94
CA PRO A 495 3.89 15.41 -12.27
C PRO A 495 2.89 15.72 -11.15
N PRO A 496 1.69 16.25 -11.44
CA PRO A 496 0.64 16.38 -10.44
C PRO A 496 0.30 15.01 -9.82
N GLY A 497 0.20 14.94 -8.50
CA GLY A 497 0.03 13.67 -7.77
C GLY A 497 1.35 12.94 -7.46
N ALA A 498 2.50 13.59 -7.65
CA ALA A 498 3.82 13.06 -7.29
C ALA A 498 4.69 14.00 -6.46
#